data_AF-A0AAV4DAC8-F1
#
_entry.id   AF-A0AAV4DAC8-F1
#
_cell.length_a   1.000
_cell.length_b   1.000
_cell.length_c   1.000
_cell.angle_alpha   90.00
_cell.angle_beta   90.00
_cell.angle_gamma   90.00
#
_symmetry.space_group_name_H-M   'P 1'
#
loop_
_entity.id
_entity.type
_entity.pdbx_description
1 polymer ?
#
loop_
_entity_poly.entity_id
_entity_poly.type
_entity_poly.pdbx_seq_one_letter_code
_entity_poly.pdbx_strand_id
1 'polypeptide(L)'
;MDQLRQLPGLDFSSTYGLAERWRKWKQSMQLYLDLAMKTKSDEEKCFAFLYLIGTEGREIFNTFNLGEQKLQNLIDAFDNYCKPKEIITV
;
A
#
# COMPACT_ATOMS: atom_id res chain seq x y z
N MET A 1 23.83 11.85 -2.35
CA MET A 1 22.65 11.56 -1.51
C MET A 1 21.85 10.51 -2.26
N ASP A 2 21.76 9.31 -1.69
CA ASP A 2 21.05 8.18 -2.27
C ASP A 2 19.66 8.60 -2.72
N GLN A 3 19.49 8.64 -4.03
CA GLN A 3 18.24 8.87 -4.70
C GLN A 3 17.39 7.64 -4.44
N LEU A 4 16.73 7.60 -3.27
CA LEU A 4 15.62 6.69 -2.98
C LEU A 4 14.63 6.92 -4.12
N ARG A 5 14.72 6.08 -5.16
CA ARG A 5 13.84 6.11 -6.34
C ARG A 5 12.43 6.20 -5.79
N GLN A 6 11.84 7.39 -5.91
CA GLN A 6 10.48 7.63 -5.47
C GLN A 6 9.65 6.53 -6.10
N LEU A 7 9.10 5.64 -5.27
CA LEU A 7 8.17 4.64 -5.76
C LEU A 7 7.13 5.42 -6.56
N PRO A 8 6.83 5.04 -7.81
CA PRO A 8 5.79 5.74 -8.57
C PRO A 8 4.55 5.74 -7.69
N GLY A 9 4.07 6.93 -7.33
CA GLY A 9 2.90 7.09 -6.48
C GLY A 9 1.78 6.23 -7.06
N LEU A 10 1.10 5.48 -6.19
CA LEU A 10 0.00 4.67 -6.67
C LEU A 10 -1.14 5.62 -7.03
N ASP A 11 -1.38 5.78 -8.32
CA ASP A 11 -2.52 6.56 -8.83
C ASP A 11 -3.80 5.73 -8.64
N PHE A 12 -4.61 6.11 -7.64
CA PHE A 12 -5.90 5.48 -7.35
C PHE A 12 -7.04 6.04 -8.22
N SER A 13 -6.78 7.10 -8.99
CA SER A 13 -7.79 7.76 -9.85
C SER A 13 -8.32 6.85 -10.97
N SER A 14 -7.49 5.93 -11.46
CA SER A 14 -7.84 4.99 -12.53
C SER A 14 -8.17 3.60 -11.97
N THR A 15 -9.44 3.21 -12.00
CA THR A 15 -9.88 1.85 -11.63
C THR A 15 -9.39 0.78 -12.61
N TYR A 16 -9.14 1.15 -13.87
CA TYR A 16 -8.60 0.24 -14.89
C TYR A 16 -7.11 -0.04 -14.64
N GLY A 17 -6.77 -1.30 -14.35
CA GLY A 17 -5.39 -1.72 -14.06
C GLY A 17 -4.90 -1.36 -12.65
N LEU A 18 -5.78 -0.89 -11.76
CA LEU A 18 -5.45 -0.60 -10.37
C LEU A 18 -4.83 -1.82 -9.66
N ALA A 19 -5.40 -3.01 -9.88
CA ALA A 19 -4.91 -4.26 -9.28
C ALA A 19 -3.47 -4.61 -9.71
N GLU A 20 -3.14 -4.42 -10.99
CA GLU A 20 -1.78 -4.67 -11.49
C GLU A 20 -0.78 -3.63 -10.99
N ARG A 21 -1.17 -2.36 -10.97
CA ARG A 21 -0.36 -1.26 -10.42
C ARG A 21 -0.11 -1.49 -8.93
N TRP A 22 -1.15 -1.84 -8.18
CA TRP A 22 -1.09 -2.19 -6.77
C TRP A 22 -0.13 -3.35 -6.54
N ARG A 23 -0.23 -4.42 -7.33
CA ARG A 23 0.66 -5.57 -7.23
C ARG A 23 2.13 -5.17 -7.45
N LYS A 24 2.44 -4.40 -8.49
CA LYS A 24 3.81 -3.92 -8.78
C LYS A 24 4.35 -3.00 -7.67
N TRP A 25 3.49 -2.12 -7.17
CA TRP A 25 3.83 -1.19 -6.09
C TRP A 25 4.08 -1.95 -4.77
N LYS A 26 3.19 -2.88 -4.40
CA LYS A 26 3.30 -3.74 -3.22
C LYS A 26 4.61 -4.53 -3.22
N GLN A 27 5.03 -5.09 -4.36
CA GLN A 27 6.32 -5.77 -4.47
C GLN A 27 7.50 -4.83 -4.22
N SER A 28 7.48 -3.64 -4.81
CA SER A 28 8.55 -2.64 -4.64
C SER A 28 8.61 -2.11 -3.21
N MET A 29 7.44 -1.94 -2.59
CA MET A 29 7.28 -1.52 -1.20
C MET A 29 7.78 -2.59 -0.22
N GLN A 30 7.47 -3.87 -0.44
CA GLN A 30 8.01 -4.97 0.37
C GLN A 30 9.53 -5.05 0.27
N LEU A 31 10.10 -4.89 -0.93
CA LEU A 31 11.55 -4.83 -1.11
C LEU A 31 12.16 -3.66 -0.33
N TYR A 32 11.52 -2.49 -0.36
CA TYR A 32 11.97 -1.34 0.42
C TYR A 32 11.92 -1.61 1.93
N LEU A 33 10.84 -2.19 2.45
CA LEU A 33 10.74 -2.56 3.86
C LEU A 33 11.77 -3.61 4.27
N ASP A 34 12.04 -4.60 3.43
CA ASP A 34 13.05 -5.62 3.71
C ASP A 34 14.46 -5.02 3.69
N LEU A 35 14.74 -4.06 2.81
CA LEU A 35 16.05 -3.41 2.73
C LEU A 35 16.26 -2.38 3.85
N ALA A 36 15.27 -1.52 4.09
CA ALA A 36 15.39 -0.34 4.95
C ALA A 36 14.85 -0.54 6.38
N MET A 37 13.93 -1.50 6.57
CA MET A 37 13.20 -1.70 7.83
C MET A 37 13.28 -3.14 8.35
N LYS A 38 14.27 -3.92 7.92
CA LYS A 38 14.46 -5.32 8.35
C LYS A 38 14.46 -5.50 9.87
N THR A 39 15.08 -4.56 10.57
CA THR A 39 15.26 -4.56 12.04
C THR A 39 14.23 -3.72 12.79
N LYS A 40 13.29 -3.07 12.09
CA LYS A 40 12.29 -2.18 12.69
C LYS A 40 10.98 -2.91 13.03
N SER A 41 10.26 -2.37 14.02
CA SER A 41 8.96 -2.87 14.47
C SER A 41 7.86 -2.72 13.41
N ASP A 42 6.81 -3.52 13.51
CA ASP A 42 5.66 -3.50 12.60
C ASP A 42 4.96 -2.13 12.52
N GLU A 43 4.92 -1.38 13.63
CA GLU A 43 4.41 0.00 13.64
C GLU A 43 5.23 0.93 12.73
N GLU A 44 6.56 0.88 12.81
CA GLU A 44 7.41 1.71 11.95
C GLU A 44 7.25 1.33 10.47
N LYS A 45 7.08 0.04 10.18
CA LYS A 45 6.80 -0.43 8.83
C LYS A 45 5.43 0.05 8.33
N CYS A 46 4.43 0.12 9.21
CA CYS A 46 3.13 0.75 8.92
C CYS A 46 3.27 2.24 8.59
N PHE A 47 4.03 3.00 9.37
CA PHE A 47 4.27 4.41 9.07
C PHE A 47 5.02 4.59 7.75
N ALA A 48 6.02 3.76 7.47
CA ALA A 48 6.72 3.78 6.19
C ALA A 48 5.78 3.45 5.03
N PHE A 49 4.89 2.47 5.20
CA PHE A 49 3.85 2.17 4.22
C PHE A 49 3.00 3.41 3.93
N LEU A 50 2.47 4.05 4.98
CA LEU A 50 1.58 5.21 4.86
C LEU A 50 2.30 6.43 4.26
N TYR A 51 3.60 6.53 4.48
CA TYR A 51 4.45 7.53 3.86
C TYR A 51 4.64 7.26 2.36
N LEU A 52 4.91 6.02 1.97
CA LEU A 52 5.18 5.63 0.58
C LEU A 52 3.94 5.63 -0.30
N ILE A 53 2.77 5.25 0.25
CA ILE A 53 1.52 5.15 -0.52
C ILE A 53 0.94 6.52 -0.90
N GLY A 54 1.43 7.58 -0.25
CA GLY A 54 1.03 8.96 -0.54
C GLY A 54 -0.20 9.40 0.26
N THR A 55 -0.72 10.56 -0.11
CA THR A 55 -1.89 11.19 0.53
C THR A 55 -3.19 10.44 0.21
N GLU A 56 -3.42 10.06 -1.04
CA GLU A 56 -4.62 9.29 -1.45
C GLU A 56 -4.72 7.97 -0.70
N GLY A 57 -3.60 7.23 -0.58
CA GLY A 57 -3.57 6.02 0.22
C GLY A 57 -3.87 6.26 1.69
N ARG A 58 -3.42 7.38 2.27
CA ARG A 58 -3.76 7.72 3.66
C ARG A 58 -5.25 8.02 3.85
N GLU A 59 -5.90 8.63 2.86
CA GLU A 59 -7.35 8.84 2.89
C GLU A 59 -8.10 7.50 2.85
N ILE A 60 -7.69 6.58 1.97
CA ILE A 60 -8.23 5.22 1.91
C ILE A 60 -7.98 4.48 3.23
N PHE A 61 -6.79 4.61 3.83
CA PHE A 61 -6.50 4.03 5.14
C PHE A 61 -7.46 4.54 6.22
N ASN A 62 -7.76 5.84 6.22
CA ASN A 62 -8.72 6.43 7.14
C ASN A 62 -10.13 5.84 6.96
N THR A 63 -10.48 5.36 5.75
CA THR A 63 -11.77 4.67 5.52
C THR A 63 -11.82 3.25 6.09
N PHE A 64 -10.68 2.56 6.26
CA PHE A 64 -10.66 1.18 6.74
C PHE A 64 -10.91 1.03 8.24
N ASN A 65 -10.81 2.12 9.02
CA ASN A 65 -11.03 2.13 10.47
C ASN A 65 -10.34 0.96 11.21
N LEU A 66 -9.09 0.67 10.84
CA LEU A 66 -8.32 -0.45 11.41
C LEU A 66 -7.80 -0.06 12.79
N GLY A 67 -8.34 -0.70 13.85
CA GLY A 67 -7.93 -0.43 15.24
C GLY A 67 -6.50 -0.83 15.56
N GLU A 68 -6.06 -2.03 15.13
CA GLU A 68 -4.68 -2.49 15.30
C GLU A 68 -3.86 -2.25 14.03
N GLN A 69 -2.81 -1.42 14.15
CA GLN A 69 -1.91 -1.04 13.06
C GLN A 69 -0.87 -2.15 12.76
N LYS A 70 -1.34 -3.35 12.39
CA LYS A 70 -0.47 -4.39 11.84
C LYS A 70 -0.29 -4.16 10.35
N LEU A 71 0.97 -4.13 9.90
CA LEU A 71 1.32 -3.97 8.49
C LEU A 71 0.56 -4.97 7.61
N GLN A 72 0.39 -6.20 8.09
CA GLN A 72 -0.27 -7.26 7.34
C GLN A 72 -1.77 -7.02 7.17
N ASN A 73 -2.49 -6.58 8.21
CA ASN A 73 -3.90 -6.18 8.12
C ASN A 73 -4.08 -4.99 7.18
N LEU A 74 -3.15 -4.03 7.26
CA LEU A 74 -3.17 -2.85 6.41
C LEU A 74 -3.02 -3.27 4.94
N ILE A 75 -1.99 -4.07 4.63
CA ILE A 75 -1.78 -4.61 3.28
C ILE A 75 -3.00 -5.39 2.78
N ASP A 76 -3.64 -6.21 3.63
CA ASP A 76 -4.82 -7.00 3.26
C ASP A 76 -6.04 -6.12 2.95
N ALA A 77 -6.29 -5.09 3.77
CA ALA A 77 -7.36 -4.12 3.52
C ALA A 77 -7.16 -3.41 2.17
N PHE A 78 -5.94 -2.96 1.87
CA PHE A 78 -5.62 -2.39 0.57
C PHE A 78 -5.69 -3.42 -0.57
N ASP A 79 -5.31 -4.68 -0.32
CA ASP A 79 -5.43 -5.76 -1.30
C ASP A 79 -6.89 -5.99 -1.68
N ASN A 80 -7.80 -5.99 -0.71
CA ASN A 80 -9.25 -6.09 -0.94
C ASN A 80 -9.83 -4.85 -1.62
N TYR A 81 -9.30 -3.66 -1.35
CA TYR A 81 -9.72 -2.43 -2.02
C TYR A 81 -9.24 -2.34 -3.47
N CYS A 82 -7.99 -2.72 -3.72
CA CYS A 82 -7.38 -2.70 -5.04
C CYS A 82 -7.72 -3.94 -5.89
N LYS A 83 -8.20 -5.03 -5.28
CA LYS A 83 -8.79 -6.15 -6.01
C LYS A 83 -9.96 -5.62 -6.83
N PRO A 84 -10.08 -6.00 -8.10
CA PRO A 84 -11.28 -5.70 -8.84
C PRO A 84 -12.41 -6.39 -8.08
N LYS A 85 -13.36 -5.64 -7.52
CA LYS A 85 -14.69 -6.19 -7.30
C LYS A 85 -15.13 -6.61 -8.69
N GLU A 86 -15.01 -7.91 -8.99
CA GLU A 86 -15.82 -8.51 -10.02
C GLU A 86 -17.26 -8.16 -9.61
N ILE A 87 -17.77 -7.06 -10.17
CA ILE A 87 -19.19 -6.90 -10.32
C ILE A 87 -19.52 -8.05 -11.24
N ILE A 88 -19.99 -9.14 -10.62
CA ILE A 88 -20.72 -10.19 -11.31
C ILE A 88 -21.96 -9.47 -11.84
N THR A 89 -21.84 -8.89 -13.02
CA THR A 89 -22.98 -8.42 -13.79
C THR A 89 -23.67 -9.70 -14.26
N VAL A 90 -24.66 -10.13 -13.48
CA VAL A 90 -25.63 -11.17 -13.84
C VAL A 90 -26.56 -10.67 -14.93
#